data_AF-A0A833TM49-F1
#
_entry.id   AF-A0A833TM49-F1
#
_cell.length_a   1.000
_cell.length_b   1.000
_cell.length_c   1.000
_cell.angle_alpha   90.00
_cell.angle_beta   90.00
_cell.angle_gamma   90.00
#
_symmetry.space_group_name_H-M   'P 1'
#
loop_
_entity.id
_entity.type
_entity.pdbx_description
1 polymer ?
#
loop_
_entity_poly.entity_id
_entity_poly.type
_entity_poly.pdbx_seq_one_letter_code
_entity_poly.pdbx_strand_id
1 'polypeptide(L)' 'MWFILLTGSPLFPIASRKEASFLAFERSGVIAVSKSWGVKASSPTLSLVDRMLKVNPSDRISLDELVAELAC' A
#
# COMPACT_ATOMS: atom_id res chain seq x y z
N MET A 1 8.37 1.47 -0.19
CA MET A 1 8.76 2.64 -1.00
C MET A 1 7.54 3.45 -1.47
N TRP A 2 6.58 2.86 -2.19
CA TRP A 2 5.44 3.60 -2.78
C TRP A 2 4.61 4.44 -1.81
N PHE A 3 4.31 3.90 -0.63
CA PHE A 3 3.60 4.67 0.40
C PHE A 3 4.40 5.90 0.88
N ILE A 4 5.73 5.79 0.94
CA ILE A 4 6.63 6.90 1.28
C ILE A 4 6.58 7.96 0.17
N LEU A 5 6.52 7.57 -1.10
CA LEU A 5 6.39 8.53 -2.20
C LEU A 5 5.08 9.32 -2.14
N LEU A 6 4.00 8.70 -1.65
CA LEU A 6 2.69 9.37 -1.50
C LEU A 6 2.56 10.24 -0.25
N THR A 7 3.31 9.94 0.81
CA THR A 7 3.05 10.52 2.15
C THR A 7 4.28 11.15 2.81
N GLY A 8 5.47 10.94 2.27
CA GLY A 8 6.75 11.31 2.89
C GLY A 8 7.13 10.42 4.08
N SER A 9 6.38 9.37 4.41
CA SER A 9 6.60 8.51 5.58
C SER A 9 6.30 7.03 5.30
N PRO A 10 6.94 6.09 6.02
CA PRO A 10 6.63 4.66 5.84
C PRO A 10 5.22 4.34 6.36
N LEU A 11 4.58 3.33 5.75
CA LEU A 11 3.28 2.81 6.20
C LEU A 11 3.34 2.28 7.65
N PHE A 12 4.44 1.63 8.00
CA PHE A 12 4.80 1.23 9.36
C PHE A 12 6.33 1.13 9.45
N PRO A 13 6.94 1.36 10.62
CA PRO A 13 8.39 1.28 10.79
C PRO A 13 8.94 -0.12 10.55
N ILE A 14 8.20 -1.14 11.00
CA ILE A 14 8.54 -2.55 10.85
C ILE A 14 7.29 -3.39 10.64
N ALA A 15 7.40 -4.44 9.81
CA ALA A 15 6.32 -5.39 9.56
C ALA A 15 6.18 -6.37 10.74
N SER A 16 5.60 -5.91 11.84
CA SER A 16 5.48 -6.67 13.08
C SER A 16 4.09 -6.51 13.69
N ARG A 17 3.53 -7.60 14.23
CA ARG A 17 2.26 -7.56 14.98
C ARG A 17 2.34 -6.76 16.29
N LYS A 18 3.52 -6.28 16.69
CA LYS A 18 3.70 -5.32 17.79
C LYS A 18 3.42 -3.88 17.36
N GLU A 19 3.43 -3.60 16.05
CA GLU A 19 3.16 -2.26 15.50
C GLU A 19 1.67 -2.09 15.21
N ALA A 20 1.04 -1.10 15.84
CA ALA A 20 -0.39 -0.83 15.65
C ALA A 20 -0.74 -0.47 14.20
N SER A 21 0.15 0.25 13.51
CA SER A 21 0.00 0.60 12.09
C SER A 21 0.10 -0.62 11.18
N PHE A 22 0.98 -1.58 11.49
CA PHE A 22 1.03 -2.87 10.78
C PHE A 22 -0.24 -3.68 11.00
N LEU A 23 -0.75 -3.75 12.23
CA LEU A 23 -2.02 -4.43 12.53
C LEU A 23 -3.20 -3.80 11.80
N ALA A 24 -3.25 -2.47 11.70
CA ALA A 24 -4.29 -1.77 10.94
C ALA A 24 -4.22 -2.12 9.44
N PHE A 25 -3.01 -2.14 8.87
CA PHE A 25 -2.78 -2.57 7.49
C PHE A 25 -3.13 -4.05 7.27
N GLU A 26 -2.71 -4.94 8.17
CA GLU A 26 -2.97 -6.39 8.09
C GLU A 26 -4.48 -6.68 8.08
N ARG A 27 -5.27 -5.93 8.86
CA ARG A 27 -6.71 -6.12 8.99
C ARG A 27 -7.53 -5.48 7.86
N SER A 28 -7.11 -4.30 7.42
CA SER A 28 -7.98 -3.42 6.62
C SER A 28 -7.42 -3.09 5.23
N GLY A 29 -6.15 -3.43 4.96
CA GLY A 29 -5.47 -3.08 3.71
C GLY A 29 -5.13 -1.59 3.58
N VAL A 30 -4.37 -1.26 2.55
CA VAL A 30 -3.79 0.09 2.41
C VAL A 30 -4.84 1.14 2.02
N ILE A 31 -5.92 0.77 1.32
CA ILE A 31 -6.97 1.71 0.93
C ILE A 31 -7.68 2.27 2.17
N ALA A 32 -8.09 1.38 3.09
CA ALA A 32 -8.77 1.79 4.31
C ALA A 32 -7.84 2.62 5.22
N VAL A 33 -6.57 2.19 5.34
CA VAL A 33 -5.55 2.93 6.10
C VAL A 33 -5.32 4.32 5.50
N SER A 34 -5.14 4.44 4.19
CA SER A 34 -4.94 5.71 3.49
C SER A 34 -6.10 6.67 3.72
N LYS A 35 -7.35 6.18 3.64
CA LYS A 35 -8.55 6.98 3.93
C LYS A 35 -8.58 7.45 5.38
N SER A 36 -8.30 6.55 6.33
CA SER A 36 -8.30 6.87 7.76
C SER A 36 -7.23 7.90 8.14
N TRP A 37 -6.11 7.92 7.42
CA TRP A 37 -5.00 8.84 7.67
C TRP A 37 -5.05 10.12 6.84
N GLY A 38 -6.11 10.32 6.04
CA GLY A 38 -6.30 11.52 5.23
C GLY A 38 -5.29 11.65 4.08
N VAL A 39 -4.74 10.53 3.60
CA VAL A 39 -3.83 10.51 2.44
C VAL A 39 -4.60 10.94 1.19
N LYS A 40 -4.15 12.02 0.56
CA LYS A 40 -4.74 12.54 -0.69
C LYS A 40 -4.06 11.90 -1.88
N ALA A 41 -4.70 10.90 -2.47
CA ALA A 41 -4.27 10.27 -3.71
C ALA A 41 -5.48 9.95 -4.59
N SER A 42 -5.26 9.83 -5.90
CA SER A 42 -6.31 9.46 -6.84
C SER A 42 -6.77 8.01 -6.62
N SER A 43 -8.00 7.68 -7.01
CA SER A 43 -8.50 6.29 -6.94
C SER A 43 -7.63 5.29 -7.71
N PRO A 44 -7.16 5.60 -8.95
CA PRO A 44 -6.21 4.73 -9.65
C PRO A 44 -4.91 4.53 -8.88
N THR A 45 -4.33 5.60 -8.32
CA THR A 45 -3.11 5.52 -7.51
C THR A 45 -3.28 4.61 -6.29
N LEU A 46 -4.38 4.76 -5.54
CA LEU A 46 -4.64 3.91 -4.36
C LEU A 46 -4.93 2.46 -4.75
N SER A 47 -5.57 2.23 -5.89
CA SER A 47 -5.84 0.87 -6.39
C SER A 47 -4.55 0.15 -6.80
N LEU A 48 -3.64 0.85 -7.47
CA LEU A 48 -2.33 0.30 -7.80
C LEU A 48 -1.52 -0.01 -6.53
N VAL A 49 -1.45 0.94 -5.59
CA VAL A 49 -0.73 0.74 -4.32
C VAL A 49 -1.31 -0.42 -3.50
N ASP A 50 -2.62 -0.65 -3.54
CA ASP A 50 -3.25 -1.80 -2.89
C ASP A 50 -2.81 -3.15 -3.47
N ARG A 51 -2.68 -3.24 -4.80
CA ARG A 51 -2.17 -4.44 -5.45
C ARG A 51 -0.69 -4.68 -5.18
N MET A 52 0.08 -3.63 -4.95
CA MET A 52 1.51 -3.72 -4.62
C MET A 52 1.75 -4.07 -3.15
N LEU A 53 0.93 -3.54 -2.24
CA LEU A 53 1.09 -3.67 -0.80
C LEU A 53 0.12 -4.71 -0.25
N LYS A 54 0.55 -5.98 -0.28
CA LYS A 54 -0.10 -7.10 0.41
C LYS A 54 0.79 -7.69 1.50
N VAL A 55 0.16 -8.18 2.57
CA VAL A 55 0.83 -8.85 3.70
C VAL A 55 1.58 -10.08 3.21
N ASN A 56 0.88 -10.96 2.50
CA ASN A 56 1.49 -12.10 1.81
C ASN A 56 2.16 -11.61 0.52
N PRO A 57 3.47 -11.88 0.31
CA PRO A 57 4.15 -11.53 -0.92
C PRO A 57 3.55 -12.13 -2.18
N SER A 58 2.94 -13.32 -2.08
CA SER A 58 2.37 -14.05 -3.24
C SER A 58 1.10 -13.41 -3.80
N ASP A 59 0.45 -12.53 -3.03
CA ASP A 59 -0.78 -11.85 -3.44
C ASP A 59 -0.50 -10.52 -4.15
N ARG A 60 0.78 -10.14 -4.27
CA ARG A 60 1.18 -8.87 -4.89
C ARG A 60 1.18 -8.99 -6.40
N ILE A 61 0.85 -7.89 -7.07
CA ILE A 61 1.05 -7.74 -8.51
C ILE A 61 2.52 -8.02 -8.89
N SER A 62 2.72 -8.72 -10.01
CA SER A 62 4.05 -8.93 -10.56
C SER A 62 4.65 -7.63 -11.12
N LEU A 63 5.97 -7.60 -11.30
CA LEU A 63 6.62 -6.45 -11.92
C LEU A 63 6.23 -6.27 -13.39
N ASP A 64 6.02 -7.38 -14.11
CA ASP A 64 5.60 -7.34 -15.51
C ASP A 64 4.20 -6.72 -15.66
N GLU A 65 3.26 -7.13 -14.82
CA GLU A 65 1.91 -6.53 -14.78
C GLU A 65 1.94 -5.06 -14.36
N LEU A 66 2.79 -4.69 -13.39
CA LEU A 66 2.96 -3.30 -12.96
C LEU A 66 3.44 -2.41 -14.11
N VAL A 67 4.44 -2.86 -14.87
CA VAL A 67 4.97 -2.11 -16.02
C VAL A 67 3.88 -1.95 -17.09
N ALA A 68 3.09 -2.99 -17.34
CA ALA A 68 1.98 -2.90 -18.27
C ALA A 68 0.91 -1.88 -17.84
N GLU A 69 0.58 -1.79 -16.55
CA GLU A 69 -0.40 -0.81 -16.04
C GLU A 69 0.07 0.64 -16.15
N LEU A 70 1.39 0.89 -16.11
CA LEU A 70 1.97 2.23 -16.22
C LEU A 70 2.16 2.70 -17.66
N ALA A 71 2.09 1.77 -18.63
CA ALA A 71 2.26 2.06 -20.05
C ALA A 71 0.96 2.45 -20.77
N CYS A 72 -0.19 2.34 -20.09
CA CYS A 72 -1.50 2.79 -20.56
C CYS A 72 -1.89 4.13 -19.94
#